data_AF-N6TRM1-F1
#
_entry.id   AF-N6TRM1-F1
#
_cell.length_a   1.000
_cell.length_b   1.000
_cell.length_c   1.000
_cell.angle_alpha   90.00
_cell.angle_beta   90.00
_cell.angle_gamma   90.00
#
_symmetry.space_group_name_H-M   'P 1'
#
loop_
_entity.id
_entity.type
_entity.pdbx_description
1 polymer ?
#
loop_
_entity_poly.entity_id
_entity_poly.type
_entity_poly.pdbx_seq_one_letter_code
_entity_poly.pdbx_strand_id
1 'polypeptide(L)' 'MQCHYKLGDETLYSVKWYKDGNEFYRYVPRNSPATQVFPLVGVTVDSHSVLNDVKVVVIAHFAYEK' A
#
# COMPACT_ATOMS: atom_id res chain seq x y z
N MET A 1 2.38 -13.95 5.47
CA MET A 1 2.68 -14.39 4.09
C MET A 1 3.25 -13.20 3.34
N GLN A 2 4.36 -13.37 2.62
CA GLN A 2 4.94 -12.35 1.75
C GLN A 2 4.83 -12.83 0.31
N CYS A 3 4.40 -11.94 -0.59
CA CYS A 3 4.38 -12.20 -2.02
C CYS A 3 5.57 -11.49 -2.65
N HIS A 4 6.46 -12.25 -3.29
CA HIS A 4 7.58 -11.71 -4.03
C HIS A 4 7.18 -11.57 -5.50
N TYR A 5 7.24 -10.36 -6.03
CA TYR A 5 6.93 -10.06 -7.43
C TYR A 5 8.18 -9.50 -8.14
N LYS A 6 8.47 -9.98 -9.35
CA LYS A 6 9.58 -9.52 -10.20
C LYS A 6 9.02 -8.85 -11.45
N LEU A 7 9.48 -7.62 -11.74
CA LEU A 7 9.03 -6.81 -12.88
C LEU A 7 9.83 -7.04 -14.17
N GLY A 8 10.81 -7.94 -14.19
CA GLY A 8 11.72 -8.08 -15.32
C GLY A 8 12.46 -6.77 -15.61
N ASP A 9 12.49 -6.35 -16.87
CA ASP A 9 13.10 -5.10 -17.34
C ASP A 9 12.12 -3.90 -17.30
N GLU A 10 10.91 -4.09 -16.78
CA GLU A 10 9.89 -3.04 -16.74
C GLU A 10 9.88 -2.30 -15.40
N THR A 11 9.47 -1.03 -15.45
CA THR A 11 9.26 -0.24 -14.23
C THR A 11 7.83 -0.41 -13.74
N LEU A 12 7.66 -0.64 -12.43
CA LEU A 12 6.34 -0.63 -11.80
C LEU A 12 5.58 0.65 -12.14
N TYR A 13 4.39 0.50 -12.73
CA TYR A 13 3.53 1.65 -13.01
C TYR A 13 2.84 2.14 -11.73
N SER A 14 2.08 1.27 -11.06
CA SER A 14 1.40 1.61 -9.81
C SER A 14 1.00 0.38 -9.00
N VAL A 15 0.98 0.50 -7.67
CA VAL A 15 0.29 -0.41 -6.75
C VAL A 15 -0.84 0.35 -6.08
N LYS A 16 -2.05 -0.21 -6.06
CA LYS A 16 -3.22 0.39 -5.43
C LYS A 16 -3.92 -0.62 -4.53
N TRP A 17 -4.38 -0.17 -3.38
CA TRP A 17 -5.17 -0.99 -2.46
C TRP A 17 -6.57 -0.41 -2.30
N TYR A 18 -7.54 -1.31 -2.28
CA TYR A 18 -8.95 -1.00 -2.15
C TYR A 18 -9.56 -1.81 -1.02
N LYS A 19 -10.48 -1.19 -0.26
CA LYS A 19 -11.37 -1.87 0.68
C LYS A 19 -12.79 -1.42 0.35
N ASP A 20 -13.69 -2.38 0.16
CA ASP A 20 -15.10 -2.13 -0.17
C ASP A 20 -15.27 -1.19 -1.39
N GLY A 21 -14.40 -1.35 -2.39
CA GLY A 21 -14.37 -0.51 -3.59
C GLY A 21 -13.71 0.87 -3.43
N ASN A 22 -13.29 1.25 -2.22
CA ASN A 22 -12.66 2.54 -1.94
C ASN A 22 -11.13 2.42 -1.92
N GLU A 23 -10.45 3.25 -2.72
CA GLU A 23 -8.98 3.36 -2.71
C GLU A 23 -8.53 3.98 -1.40
N PHE A 24 -7.59 3.33 -0.70
CA PHE A 24 -7.03 3.87 0.56
C PHE A 24 -5.50 4.03 0.52
N TYR A 25 -4.82 3.39 -0.43
CA TYR A 25 -3.38 3.54 -0.64
C TYR A 25 -3.01 3.43 -2.11
N ARG A 26 -2.05 4.25 -2.53
CA ARG A 26 -1.43 4.19 -3.85
C ARG A 26 0.07 4.43 -3.79
N TYR A 27 0.82 3.62 -4.51
CA TYR A 27 2.24 3.81 -4.79
C TYR A 27 2.46 3.93 -6.30
N VAL A 28 3.01 5.06 -6.75
CA VAL A 28 3.37 5.35 -8.14
C VAL A 28 4.82 5.85 -8.11
N PRO A 29 5.82 5.02 -8.47
CA PRO A 29 7.24 5.40 -8.37
C PRO A 29 7.61 6.68 -9.11
N ARG A 30 6.89 6.98 -10.20
CA ARG A 30 7.15 8.15 -11.05
C ARG A 30 6.57 9.46 -10.50
N ASN A 31 5.77 9.42 -9.43
CA ASN A 31 5.14 10.60 -8.84
C ASN A 31 5.99 11.19 -7.71
N SER A 32 5.75 12.47 -7.42
CA SER A 32 6.24 13.14 -6.22
C SER A 32 5.06 13.78 -5.47
N PRO A 33 4.66 13.26 -4.29
CA PRO A 33 5.22 12.10 -3.60
C PRO A 33 4.82 10.77 -4.28
N ALA A 34 5.71 9.78 -4.21
CA ALA A 34 5.49 8.45 -4.80
C ALA A 34 4.38 7.65 -4.07
N THR A 35 4.13 7.96 -2.80
CA THR A 35 3.08 7.34 -1.99
C THR A 35 1.96 8.35 -1.73
N GLN A 36 0.73 7.89 -1.85
CA GLN A 36 -0.48 8.64 -1.56
C GLN A 36 -1.40 7.77 -0.69
N VAL A 37 -1.95 8.36 0.36
CA VAL A 37 -2.84 7.71 1.32
C VAL A 37 -4.18 8.44 1.30
N PHE A 38 -5.26 7.69 1.17
CA PHE A 38 -6.62 8.24 1.19
C PHE A 38 -7.29 7.79 2.50
N PRO A 39 -7.78 8.73 3.33
CA PRO A 39 -8.46 8.38 4.57
C PRO A 39 -9.66 7.48 4.29
N LEU A 40 -9.72 6.33 4.96
CA LEU A 40 -10.86 5.43 4.90
C LEU A 40 -11.15 4.94 6.32
N VAL A 41 -12.41 5.06 6.75
CA VAL A 41 -12.84 4.69 8.10
C VAL A 41 -12.52 3.21 8.35
N GLY A 42 -11.92 2.92 9.51
CA GLY A 42 -11.50 1.57 9.88
C GLY A 42 -10.23 1.08 9.17
N VAL A 43 -9.54 1.93 8.40
CA VAL A 43 -8.26 1.61 7.77
C VAL A 43 -7.19 2.57 8.28
N THR A 44 -6.17 2.00 8.92
CA THR A 44 -4.94 2.72 9.25
C THR A 44 -3.85 2.23 8.32
N VAL A 45 -3.25 3.16 7.57
CA VAL A 45 -2.08 2.88 6.73
C VAL A 45 -0.85 3.25 7.53
N ASP A 46 -0.11 2.24 7.95
CA ASP A 46 1.21 2.45 8.50
C ASP A 46 2.27 2.35 7.39
N SER A 47 3.18 3.33 7.32
CA SER A 47 4.23 3.43 6.30
C SER A 47 5.61 3.59 6.92
N HIS A 48 5.94 2.76 7.91
CA HIS A 48 7.31 2.66 8.42
C HIS A 48 8.24 2.04 7.35
N SER A 49 9.21 2.84 6.87
CA SER A 49 10.25 2.41 5.95
C SER A 49 11.57 2.33 6.71
N VAL A 50 12.10 1.13 6.99
CA VAL A 50 13.41 1.01 7.66
C VAL A 50 14.45 0.18 6.91
N LEU A 51 14.08 -0.57 5.87
CA LEU A 51 15.04 -1.40 5.13
C LEU A 51 14.70 -1.40 3.62
N ASN A 52 15.70 -1.04 2.80
CA ASN A 52 15.81 -1.11 1.34
C ASN A 52 14.57 -1.61 0.57
N ASP A 53 13.93 -0.70 -0.18
CA ASP A 53 12.92 -0.92 -1.23
C ASP A 53 11.63 -1.69 -0.90
N VAL A 54 11.45 -2.18 0.33
CA VAL A 54 10.23 -2.89 0.72
C VAL A 54 9.30 -1.95 1.49
N LYS A 55 8.24 -1.46 0.82
CA LYS A 55 7.14 -0.77 1.49
C LYS A 55 6.14 -1.78 2.04
N VAL A 56 6.19 -2.02 3.35
CA VAL A 56 5.21 -2.86 4.04
C VAL A 56 4.00 -2.00 4.40
N VAL A 57 2.85 -2.29 3.80
CA VAL A 57 1.56 -1.71 4.21
C VAL A 57 0.92 -2.67 5.20
N VAL A 58 0.95 -2.32 6.49
CA VAL A 58 0.24 -3.07 7.54
C VAL A 58 -1.17 -2.51 7.65
N ILE A 59 -2.17 -3.34 7.38
CA ILE A 59 -3.58 -3.01 7.61
C ILE A 59 -3.89 -3.36 9.07
N ALA A 60 -3.82 -2.37 9.97
CA ALA A 60 -4.18 -2.55 11.36
C ALA A 60 -5.61 -2.04 11.61
N HIS A 61 -6.59 -2.94 11.44
CA HIS A 61 -7.75 -3.19 12.31
C HIS A 61 -8.73 -4.12 11.58
N PHE A 62 -8.70 -5.42 11.91
CA PHE A 62 -9.87 -6.29 11.75
C PHE A 62 -10.61 -6.26 13.10
N ALA A 63 -11.23 -5.13 13.45
CA ALA A 63 -12.31 -5.21 14.43
C ALA A 63 -13.48 -5.84 13.70
N TYR A 64 -13.54 -7.18 13.73
CA TYR A 64 -14.79 -7.89 13.53
C TYR A 64 -15.64 -7.58 14.77
N GLU A 65 -16.37 -6.47 14.73
CA GLU A 65 -17.46 -6.27 15.67
C GLU A 65 -18.51 -7.34 15.36
N LYS A 66 -18.80 -8.17 16.38
CA LYS A 66 -19.88 -9.16 16.34
C LYS A 66 -21.23 -8.50 16.06
#